data_AF-A0A6L9SED5-F1
#
_entry.id   AF-A0A6L9SED5-F1
#
_cell.length_a   1.000
_cell.length_b   1.000
_cell.length_c   1.000
_cell.angle_alpha   90.00
_cell.angle_beta   90.00
_cell.angle_gamma   90.00
#
_symmetry.space_group_name_H-M   'P 1'
#
loop_
_entity.id
_entity.type
_entity.pdbx_description
1 polymer ?
#
loop_
_entity_poly.entity_id
_entity_poly.type
_entity_poly.pdbx_seq_one_letter_code
_entity_poly.pdbx_strand_id
1 'polypeptide(L)'
;MPGRPSLIVSIGAFLLAGCGFGAVSVDKYELEAGSSQTCATLIDRLPDVLGDAVRRDVEPDSLPVAAWGQPAIVLRCGVHLPGSYRPDAQLLDINGIGWFAEEGDGGTFFTATDRETMVEVAIPDDYAPEGFILEELNPVIADVIPERPLR
;
A
#
# COMPACT_ATOMS: atom_id res chain seq x y z
N MET A 1 -9.33 -57.23 45.30
CA MET A 1 -9.62 -55.79 45.06
C MET A 1 -8.83 -54.96 46.08
N PRO A 2 -8.32 -53.75 45.77
CA PRO A 2 -8.52 -52.92 44.58
C PRO A 2 -7.24 -52.64 43.76
N GLY A 3 -7.44 -52.40 42.46
CA GLY A 3 -6.41 -52.07 41.48
C GLY A 3 -6.03 -50.59 41.48
N ARG A 4 -4.79 -50.31 41.07
CA ARG A 4 -4.22 -48.97 40.92
C ARG A 4 -4.75 -48.30 39.64
N PRO A 5 -5.32 -47.09 39.69
CA PRO A 5 -5.72 -46.39 38.47
C PRO A 5 -4.48 -45.77 37.80
N SER A 6 -4.25 -46.11 36.53
CA SER A 6 -3.30 -45.41 35.67
C SER A 6 -3.88 -44.05 35.27
N LEU A 7 -3.23 -42.98 35.69
CA LEU A 7 -3.49 -41.63 35.20
C LEU A 7 -2.89 -41.49 33.80
N ILE A 8 -3.77 -41.44 32.79
CA ILE A 8 -3.43 -41.07 31.41
C ILE A 8 -3.43 -39.54 31.36
N VAL A 9 -2.23 -38.94 31.28
CA VAL A 9 -2.06 -37.51 31.02
C VAL A 9 -2.14 -37.31 29.51
N SER A 10 -3.31 -36.90 29.03
CA SER A 10 -3.51 -36.49 27.64
C SER A 10 -2.92 -35.09 27.45
N ILE A 11 -1.74 -35.02 26.82
CA ILE A 11 -1.20 -33.75 26.32
C ILE A 11 -2.06 -33.33 25.13
N GLY A 12 -2.96 -32.38 25.37
CA GLY A 12 -3.72 -31.70 24.33
C GLY A 12 -2.76 -30.84 23.51
N ALA A 13 -2.54 -31.22 22.25
CA ALA A 13 -1.82 -30.38 21.30
C ALA A 13 -2.68 -29.15 21.00
N PHE A 14 -2.34 -28.03 21.63
CA PHE A 14 -2.90 -26.72 21.35
C PHE A 14 -2.41 -26.29 19.96
N LEU A 15 -3.20 -26.57 18.93
CA LEU A 15 -3.01 -25.99 17.61
C LEU A 15 -3.31 -24.49 17.72
N LEU A 16 -2.26 -23.69 17.84
CA LEU A 16 -2.31 -22.24 17.66
C LEU A 16 -2.66 -21.96 16.19
N ALA A 17 -3.94 -22.04 15.85
CA ALA A 17 -4.46 -21.40 14.65
C ALA A 17 -4.38 -19.89 14.89
N GLY A 18 -3.21 -19.30 14.60
CA GLY A 18 -3.06 -17.86 14.58
C GLY A 18 -3.97 -17.31 13.51
N CYS A 19 -5.05 -16.63 13.89
CA CYS A 19 -5.78 -15.71 13.02
C CYS A 19 -4.89 -14.48 12.78
N GLY A 20 -3.78 -14.68 12.05
CA GLY A 20 -3.04 -13.56 11.48
C GLY A 20 -3.87 -12.97 10.36
N PHE A 21 -3.97 -11.64 10.31
CA PHE A 21 -4.51 -10.96 9.16
C PHE A 21 -3.57 -11.26 7.98
N GLY A 22 -4.01 -12.11 7.04
CA GLY A 22 -3.17 -12.63 5.94
C GLY A 22 -2.60 -11.55 5.02
N ALA A 23 -1.80 -11.92 4.03
CA ALA A 23 -1.27 -10.94 3.09
C ALA A 23 -2.40 -10.18 2.36
N VAL A 24 -2.16 -8.91 2.05
CA VAL A 24 -3.07 -8.10 1.23
C VAL A 24 -2.90 -8.55 -0.22
N SER A 25 -3.94 -9.15 -0.78
CA SER A 25 -3.96 -9.54 -2.19
C SER A 25 -4.14 -8.32 -3.08
N VAL A 26 -3.25 -8.16 -4.06
CA VAL A 26 -3.28 -7.07 -5.03
C VAL A 26 -3.27 -7.63 -6.45
N ASP A 27 -4.16 -7.12 -7.29
CA ASP A 27 -4.22 -7.53 -8.69
C ASP A 27 -2.94 -7.16 -9.43
N LYS A 28 -2.49 -8.07 -10.29
CA LYS A 28 -1.35 -7.79 -11.16
C LYS A 28 -1.67 -6.63 -12.09
N TYR A 29 -0.68 -5.76 -12.28
CA TYR A 29 -0.76 -4.65 -13.21
C TYR A 29 0.47 -4.57 -14.09
N GLU A 30 0.33 -3.87 -15.20
CA GLU A 30 1.43 -3.60 -16.10
C GLU A 30 2.29 -2.46 -15.54
N LEU A 31 3.56 -2.78 -15.28
CA LEU A 31 4.54 -1.85 -14.79
C LEU A 31 5.06 -0.98 -15.95
N GLU A 32 5.12 0.33 -15.74
CA GLU A 32 5.64 1.29 -16.71
C GLU A 32 7.12 1.00 -17.04
N ALA A 33 7.48 1.11 -18.31
CA ALA A 33 8.78 0.67 -18.81
C ALA A 33 9.92 1.56 -18.28
N GLY A 34 10.83 0.96 -17.51
CA GLY A 34 11.97 1.67 -16.92
C GLY A 34 11.75 2.11 -15.47
N SER A 35 10.54 1.93 -14.93
CA SER A 35 10.22 2.27 -13.54
C SER A 35 10.75 1.26 -12.50
N SER A 36 11.18 0.06 -12.90
CA SER A 36 11.45 -1.05 -11.96
C SER A 36 12.49 -0.71 -10.87
N GLN A 37 13.60 -0.05 -11.23
CA GLN A 37 14.64 0.29 -10.26
C GLN A 37 14.20 1.39 -9.30
N THR A 38 13.52 2.41 -9.82
CA THR A 38 12.95 3.51 -9.02
C THR A 38 11.91 2.97 -8.05
N CYS A 39 11.03 2.07 -8.52
CA CYS A 39 10.00 1.47 -7.70
C CYS A 39 10.56 0.54 -6.63
N ALA A 40 11.57 -0.29 -6.93
CA ALA A 40 12.24 -1.08 -5.91
C ALA A 40 12.82 -0.18 -4.80
N THR A 41 13.47 0.93 -5.19
CA THR A 41 14.03 1.92 -4.26
C THR A 41 12.94 2.59 -3.42
N LEU A 42 11.79 2.91 -4.01
CA LEU A 42 10.66 3.47 -3.27
C LEU A 42 10.16 2.46 -2.23
N ILE A 43 9.87 1.22 -2.64
CA ILE A 43 9.32 0.18 -1.76
C ILE A 43 10.23 -0.14 -0.56
N ASP A 44 11.54 -0.09 -0.76
CA ASP A 44 12.54 -0.32 0.30
C ASP A 44 12.61 0.83 1.31
N ARG A 45 12.22 2.05 0.91
CA ARG A 45 12.32 3.26 1.74
C ARG A 45 11.00 3.68 2.40
N LEU A 46 9.91 3.03 2.03
CA LEU A 46 8.61 3.27 2.63
C LEU A 46 8.61 2.91 4.12
N PRO A 47 7.84 3.64 4.93
CA PRO A 47 7.85 3.43 6.37
C PRO A 47 7.12 2.13 6.76
N ASP A 48 7.53 1.55 7.88
CA ASP A 48 6.86 0.37 8.46
C ASP A 48 5.52 0.71 9.11
N VAL A 49 5.26 1.98 9.39
CA VAL A 49 4.00 2.51 9.93
C VAL A 49 3.65 3.75 9.15
N LEU A 50 2.39 3.88 8.74
CA LEU A 50 1.84 5.02 8.02
C LEU A 50 0.64 5.56 8.80
N GLY A 51 0.78 6.73 9.43
CA GLY A 51 -0.14 7.17 10.49
C GLY A 51 -0.16 6.16 11.65
N ASP A 52 -1.32 5.54 11.88
CA ASP A 52 -1.49 4.44 12.86
C ASP A 52 -1.54 3.04 12.19
N ALA A 53 -1.39 2.97 10.87
CA ALA A 53 -1.50 1.74 10.09
C ALA A 53 -0.14 1.02 9.98
N VAL A 54 -0.05 -0.21 10.49
CA VAL A 54 1.18 -1.01 10.43
C VAL A 54 1.30 -1.70 9.07
N ARG A 55 2.52 -1.76 8.51
CA ARG A 55 2.83 -2.41 7.24
C ARG A 55 2.44 -3.89 7.25
N ARG A 56 1.97 -4.37 6.10
CA ARG A 56 1.50 -5.74 5.89
C ARG A 56 2.20 -6.37 4.72
N ASP A 57 2.28 -7.70 4.76
CA ASP A 57 2.68 -8.50 3.61
C ASP A 57 1.69 -8.31 2.47
N VAL A 58 2.20 -8.37 1.23
CA VAL A 58 1.40 -8.23 0.00
C VAL A 58 1.59 -9.46 -0.86
N GLU A 59 0.54 -9.84 -1.59
CA GLU A 59 0.57 -10.96 -2.53
C GLU A 59 0.09 -10.52 -3.91
N PRO A 60 0.84 -10.79 -5.00
CA PRO A 60 2.17 -11.41 -5.01
C PRO A 60 3.29 -10.44 -4.59
N ASP A 61 4.29 -10.95 -3.86
CA ASP A 61 5.46 -10.21 -3.35
C ASP A 61 6.38 -9.64 -4.45
N SER A 62 6.30 -10.21 -5.66
CA SER A 62 7.06 -9.77 -6.83
C SER A 62 6.65 -8.40 -7.40
N LEU A 63 5.52 -7.83 -6.98
CA LEU A 63 5.06 -6.52 -7.46
C LEU A 63 5.64 -5.39 -6.61
N PRO A 64 5.94 -4.21 -7.19
CA PRO A 64 6.39 -3.06 -6.41
C PRO A 64 5.20 -2.40 -5.71
N VAL A 65 4.76 -3.04 -4.61
CA VAL A 65 3.57 -2.69 -3.85
C VAL A 65 3.90 -2.69 -2.36
N ALA A 66 3.28 -1.78 -1.63
CA ALA A 66 3.26 -1.81 -0.16
C ALA A 66 1.82 -1.65 0.33
N ALA A 67 1.53 -2.23 1.49
CA ALA A 67 0.21 -2.09 2.11
C ALA A 67 0.34 -1.88 3.62
N TRP A 68 -0.63 -1.17 4.21
CA TRP A 68 -0.71 -0.91 5.65
C TRP A 68 -2.13 -1.08 6.17
N GLY A 69 -2.26 -1.56 7.40
CA GLY A 69 -3.52 -1.53 8.16
C GLY A 69 -4.63 -2.46 7.67
N GLN A 70 -5.84 -2.21 8.21
CA GLN A 70 -7.06 -2.92 7.85
C GLN A 70 -8.29 -2.05 8.14
N PRO A 71 -9.04 -1.59 7.13
CA PRO A 71 -8.86 -1.85 5.68
C PRO A 71 -7.50 -1.37 5.16
N ALA A 72 -7.01 -1.96 4.08
CA ALA A 72 -5.63 -1.75 3.64
C ALA A 72 -5.49 -0.43 2.86
N ILE A 73 -4.56 0.43 3.27
CA ILE A 73 -3.97 1.44 2.39
C ILE A 73 -3.02 0.70 1.46
N VAL A 74 -3.11 0.91 0.14
CA VAL A 74 -2.28 0.20 -0.85
C VAL A 74 -1.55 1.20 -1.73
N LEU A 75 -0.22 1.13 -1.75
CA LEU A 75 0.62 1.90 -2.65
C LEU A 75 1.12 1.01 -3.79
N ARG A 76 0.92 1.44 -5.03
CA ARG A 76 1.44 0.81 -6.25
C ARG A 76 2.36 1.78 -6.98
N CYS A 77 3.58 1.35 -7.31
CA CYS A 77 4.55 2.17 -8.03
C CYS A 77 4.68 1.77 -9.50
N GLY A 78 4.89 2.76 -10.38
CA GLY A 78 5.07 2.52 -11.81
C GLY A 78 3.76 2.16 -12.50
N VAL A 79 2.65 2.69 -12.00
CA VAL A 79 1.37 2.60 -12.69
C VAL A 79 1.39 3.46 -13.96
N HIS A 80 0.50 3.14 -14.90
CA HIS A 80 0.28 3.99 -16.07
C HIS A 80 -0.62 5.19 -15.71
N LEU A 81 -0.63 6.21 -16.58
CA LEU A 81 -1.56 7.33 -16.44
C LEU A 81 -3.01 6.79 -16.39
N PRO A 82 -3.81 7.17 -15.38
CA PRO A 82 -5.18 6.72 -15.31
C PRO A 82 -5.97 7.09 -16.57
N GLY A 83 -6.79 6.16 -17.06
CA GLY A 83 -7.52 6.36 -18.32
C GLY A 83 -8.57 7.49 -18.26
N SER A 84 -8.98 7.88 -17.06
CA SER A 84 -9.88 9.00 -16.77
C SER A 84 -9.16 10.36 -16.74
N TYR A 85 -7.82 10.37 -16.66
CA TYR A 85 -7.03 11.59 -16.60
C TYR A 85 -7.21 12.40 -17.87
N ARG A 86 -7.37 13.72 -17.71
CA ARG A 86 -7.45 14.67 -18.80
C ARG A 86 -6.43 15.80 -18.59
N PRO A 87 -5.95 16.47 -19.65
CA PRO A 87 -5.02 17.59 -19.51
C PRO A 87 -5.54 18.76 -18.67
N ASP A 88 -6.87 18.89 -18.53
CA ASP A 88 -7.57 19.89 -17.72
C ASP A 88 -7.99 19.34 -16.33
N ALA A 89 -7.53 18.15 -15.96
CA ALA A 89 -7.79 17.58 -14.65
C ALA A 89 -7.21 18.48 -13.54
N GLN A 90 -7.99 18.66 -12.48
CA GLN A 90 -7.51 19.33 -11.29
C GLN A 90 -6.73 18.34 -10.44
N LEU A 91 -5.55 18.77 -9.98
CA LEU A 91 -4.72 18.02 -9.06
C LEU A 91 -4.85 18.62 -7.66
N LEU A 92 -4.87 17.75 -6.67
CA LEU A 92 -4.71 18.13 -5.28
C LEU A 92 -3.22 18.30 -5.02
N ASP A 93 -2.77 19.55 -4.90
CA ASP A 93 -1.41 19.81 -4.43
C ASP A 93 -1.36 19.60 -2.92
N ILE A 94 -0.57 18.61 -2.50
CA ILE A 94 -0.33 18.32 -1.10
C ILE A 94 1.18 18.35 -0.93
N ASN A 95 1.68 19.37 -0.24
CA ASN A 95 3.11 19.55 0.06
C ASN A 95 4.04 19.35 -1.15
N GLY A 96 3.64 19.85 -2.34
CA GLY A 96 4.48 19.83 -3.54
C GLY A 96 4.38 18.54 -4.37
N ILE A 97 3.41 17.66 -4.10
CA ILE A 97 3.02 16.58 -5.01
C ILE A 97 1.58 16.80 -5.48
N GLY A 98 1.39 16.77 -6.80
CA GLY A 98 0.10 16.88 -7.48
C GLY A 98 -0.58 15.52 -7.63
N TRP A 99 -1.60 15.31 -6.81
CA TRP A 99 -2.38 14.08 -6.77
C TRP A 99 -3.65 14.18 -7.62
N PHE A 100 -3.80 13.28 -8.59
CA PHE A 100 -5.05 13.07 -9.31
C PHE A 100 -5.91 12.09 -8.53
N ALA A 101 -7.10 12.52 -8.12
CA ALA A 101 -8.00 11.73 -7.28
C ALA A 101 -9.12 11.08 -8.10
N GLU A 102 -9.37 9.80 -7.84
CA GLU A 102 -10.47 9.03 -8.41
C GLU A 102 -11.24 8.33 -7.28
N GLU A 103 -12.54 8.62 -7.18
CA GLU A 103 -13.41 7.94 -6.22
C GLU A 103 -13.52 6.46 -6.57
N GLY A 104 -13.26 5.60 -5.59
CA GLY A 104 -13.49 4.17 -5.64
C GLY A 104 -14.70 3.76 -4.82
N ASP A 105 -14.90 2.45 -4.68
CA ASP A 105 -15.88 1.90 -3.73
C ASP A 105 -15.23 1.79 -2.34
N GLY A 106 -15.67 2.64 -1.40
CA GLY A 106 -15.19 2.66 -0.01
C GLY A 106 -13.79 3.28 0.19
N GLY A 107 -13.37 4.15 -0.72
CA GLY A 107 -12.09 4.84 -0.66
C GLY A 107 -11.80 5.68 -1.90
N THR A 108 -10.62 6.30 -1.93
CA THR A 108 -10.15 7.10 -3.05
C THR A 108 -8.78 6.64 -3.53
N PHE A 109 -8.59 6.60 -4.85
CA PHE A 109 -7.29 6.38 -5.48
C PHE A 109 -6.64 7.73 -5.78
N PHE A 110 -5.42 7.93 -5.31
CA PHE A 110 -4.63 9.12 -5.57
C PHE A 110 -3.41 8.76 -6.40
N THR A 111 -3.29 9.31 -7.61
CA THR A 111 -2.12 9.09 -8.48
C THR A 111 -1.26 10.35 -8.53
N ALA A 112 0.02 10.25 -8.17
CA ALA A 112 1.02 11.32 -8.32
C ALA A 112 1.38 11.46 -9.81
N THR A 113 0.60 12.24 -10.54
CA THR A 113 0.70 12.36 -12.00
C THR A 113 1.77 13.35 -12.46
N ASP A 114 2.32 14.13 -11.53
CA ASP A 114 3.39 15.11 -11.75
C ASP A 114 4.81 14.55 -11.54
N ARG A 115 4.95 13.25 -11.25
CA ARG A 115 6.23 12.55 -11.06
C ARG A 115 6.69 11.83 -12.33
N GLU A 116 7.99 11.64 -12.53
CA GLU A 116 8.51 10.87 -13.68
C GLU A 116 7.98 9.43 -13.69
N THR A 117 7.98 8.77 -12.53
CA THR A 117 7.33 7.47 -12.29
C THR A 117 6.06 7.69 -11.47
N MET A 118 4.90 7.26 -11.97
CA MET A 118 3.63 7.48 -11.25
C MET A 118 3.47 6.50 -10.09
N VAL A 119 2.97 7.02 -8.98
CA VAL A 119 2.62 6.26 -7.78
C VAL A 119 1.14 6.44 -7.52
N GLU A 120 0.42 5.35 -7.38
CA GLU A 120 -0.99 5.32 -6.98
C GLU A 120 -1.08 4.88 -5.52
N VAL A 121 -1.91 5.57 -4.74
CA VAL A 121 -2.24 5.20 -3.37
C VAL A 121 -3.75 5.07 -3.25
N ALA A 122 -4.23 3.86 -2.97
CA ALA A 122 -5.61 3.60 -2.61
C ALA A 122 -5.77 3.78 -1.10
N ILE A 123 -6.62 4.73 -0.69
CA ILE A 123 -6.86 5.07 0.71
C ILE A 123 -8.34 4.81 1.03
N PRO A 124 -8.66 3.85 1.91
CA PRO A 124 -10.02 3.63 2.39
C PRO A 124 -10.56 4.84 3.17
N ASP A 125 -11.88 5.05 3.14
CA ASP A 125 -12.56 6.17 3.82
C ASP A 125 -12.33 6.18 5.34
N ASP A 126 -12.01 5.02 5.94
CA ASP A 126 -11.64 4.87 7.36
C ASP A 126 -10.42 5.72 7.77
N TYR A 127 -9.60 6.15 6.82
CA TYR A 127 -8.41 6.97 7.04
C TYR A 127 -8.64 8.45 6.74
N ALA A 128 -9.89 8.90 6.60
CA ALA A 128 -10.20 10.29 6.37
C ALA A 128 -9.75 11.20 7.54
N PRO A 129 -9.21 12.40 7.26
CA PRO A 129 -8.95 12.94 5.93
C PRO A 129 -7.67 12.34 5.31
N GLU A 130 -7.78 11.90 4.06
CA GLU A 130 -6.77 11.13 3.32
C GLU A 130 -5.48 11.92 3.11
N GLY A 131 -5.59 13.26 3.12
CA GLY A 131 -4.46 14.17 3.00
C GLY A 131 -3.33 13.89 3.98
N PHE A 132 -3.63 13.49 5.23
CA PHE A 132 -2.56 13.17 6.20
C PHE A 132 -1.71 11.97 5.80
N ILE A 133 -2.34 10.95 5.20
CA ILE A 133 -1.62 9.78 4.68
C ILE A 133 -0.72 10.18 3.51
N LEU A 134 -1.22 11.03 2.60
CA LEU A 134 -0.45 11.54 1.47
C LEU A 134 0.70 12.42 1.92
N GLU A 135 0.47 13.34 2.88
CA GLU A 135 1.49 14.21 3.46
C GLU A 135 2.67 13.42 4.04
N GLU A 136 2.41 12.29 4.68
CA GLU A 136 3.45 11.42 5.27
C GLU A 136 4.25 10.66 4.21
N LEU A 137 3.62 10.27 3.09
CA LEU A 137 4.29 9.60 1.97
C LEU A 137 5.09 10.56 1.07
N ASN A 138 4.68 11.82 0.99
CA ASN A 138 5.26 12.79 0.06
C ASN A 138 6.79 12.92 0.16
N PRO A 139 7.42 13.01 1.34
CA PRO A 139 8.88 13.19 1.43
C PRO A 139 9.66 12.05 0.78
N VAL A 140 9.23 10.80 0.98
CA VAL A 140 9.92 9.65 0.38
C VAL A 140 9.64 9.54 -1.12
N ILE A 141 8.42 9.85 -1.57
CA ILE A 141 8.09 9.88 -3.00
C ILE A 141 8.92 10.96 -3.72
N ALA A 142 8.96 12.18 -3.19
CA ALA A 142 9.68 13.30 -3.79
C ALA A 142 11.20 13.09 -3.82
N ASP A 143 11.76 12.42 -2.80
CA ASP A 143 13.20 12.13 -2.73
C ASP A 143 13.63 11.00 -3.68
N VAL A 144 12.74 10.02 -3.91
CA VAL A 144 13.03 8.88 -4.81
C VAL A 144 12.66 9.20 -6.26
N ILE A 145 11.60 9.97 -6.48
CA ILE A 145 11.00 10.17 -7.80
C ILE A 145 10.96 11.66 -8.15
N PRO A 146 11.80 12.11 -9.10
CA PRO A 146 11.81 13.49 -9.56
C PRO A 146 10.48 13.96 -10.14
N GLU A 147 10.28 15.27 -10.12
CA GLU A 147 9.23 15.94 -10.87
C GLU A 147 9.35 15.66 -12.36
N ARG A 148 8.22 15.40 -13.01
CA ARG A 148 8.16 15.35 -14.46
C ARG A 148 8.35 16.76 -15.01
N PRO A 149 9.31 16.99 -15.93
CA PRO A 149 9.47 18.29 -16.56
C PRO A 149 8.20 18.71 -17.33
N LEU A 150 7.77 19.95 -17.13
CA LEU A 150 6.75 20.56 -17.98
C LEU A 150 7.31 20.67 -19.40
N ARG A 151 6.65 20.03 -20.37
CA ARG A 151 7.04 20.08 -21.79
C ARG A 151 6.26 21.12 -22.55
#